data_AF-A0A529NXJ6-F1
#
_entry.id   AF-A0A529NXJ6-F1
#
_cell.length_a   1.000
_cell.length_b   1.000
_cell.length_c   1.000
_cell.angle_alpha   90.00
_cell.angle_beta   90.00
_cell.angle_gamma   90.00
#
_symmetry.space_group_name_H-M   'P 1'
#
loop_
_entity.id
_entity.type
_entity.pdbx_description
1 polymer ?
#
loop_
_entity_poly.entity_id
_entity_poly.type
_entity_poly.pdbx_seq_one_letter_code
_entity_poly.pdbx_strand_id
1 'polypeptide(L)'
;LKQVAAKLNLSKLPEFDEAAKMSALSRLLVIVGLKSDPNEIAPEERVLKKMREKLNVYSVEKSRVIVIEFSSEDPRLAADIPNAIANTYISVQGNAKLESNAAATDWLAPEIADLSKRVKDAEAKVADFRAQSDLLMGGNNAVLATQQLSELSTELSRVRANRAAAEATADSVRKALQSGGSLDAVPEVLNSDLIQRLRERQVELRANIADLSTTLLDNHPRIRALKSQLADLDGQIRNEAQKIMKGLATQAQTAQAREN
;
A
#
# COMPACT_ATOMS: atom_id res chain seq x y z
N LEU A 1 2.91 -41.41 39.70
CA LEU A 1 2.80 -42.56 40.64
C LEU A 1 4.09 -43.38 40.72
N LYS A 2 4.59 -44.01 39.63
CA LYS A 2 5.87 -44.76 39.64
C LYS A 2 7.06 -43.95 40.21
N GLN A 3 7.26 -42.72 39.71
CA GLN A 3 8.31 -41.82 40.20
C GLN A 3 8.15 -41.48 41.70
N VAL A 4 6.91 -41.33 42.19
CA VAL A 4 6.62 -41.03 43.60
C VAL A 4 6.88 -42.25 44.49
N ALA A 5 6.44 -43.43 44.05
CA ALA A 5 6.68 -44.70 44.75
C ALA A 5 8.18 -45.02 44.88
N ALA A 6 8.96 -44.74 43.84
CA ALA A 6 10.42 -44.87 43.87
C ALA A 6 11.06 -43.82 44.79
N LYS A 7 10.65 -42.54 44.69
CA LYS A 7 11.19 -41.43 45.48
C LYS A 7 10.98 -41.61 47.00
N LEU A 8 9.84 -42.19 47.39
CA LEU A 8 9.48 -42.43 48.79
C LEU A 8 9.82 -43.85 49.28
N ASN A 9 10.50 -44.67 48.45
CA ASN A 9 10.88 -46.04 48.77
C ASN A 9 9.72 -46.90 49.32
N LEU A 10 8.52 -46.75 48.75
CA LEU A 10 7.30 -47.37 49.29
C LEU A 10 7.34 -48.91 49.28
N SER A 11 8.19 -49.51 48.45
CA SER A 11 8.41 -50.96 48.41
C SER A 11 9.04 -51.56 49.67
N LYS A 12 9.62 -50.74 50.55
CA LYS A 12 10.25 -51.19 51.80
C LYS A 12 9.29 -51.17 52.99
N LEU A 13 8.08 -50.67 52.80
CA LEU A 13 7.12 -50.46 53.89
C LEU A 13 6.08 -51.59 53.94
N PRO A 14 5.79 -52.13 55.14
CA PRO A 14 4.89 -53.27 55.32
C PRO A 14 3.45 -52.95 54.89
N GLU A 15 3.09 -51.68 54.89
CA GLU A 15 1.79 -51.17 54.46
C GLU A 15 1.55 -51.30 52.94
N PHE A 16 2.62 -51.26 52.15
CA PHE A 16 2.58 -51.26 50.68
C PHE A 16 3.14 -52.55 50.07
N ASP A 17 3.88 -53.33 50.85
CA ASP A 17 4.31 -54.68 50.52
C ASP A 17 4.10 -55.64 51.70
N GLU A 18 2.97 -56.35 51.69
CA GLU A 18 2.60 -57.36 52.71
C GLU A 18 3.59 -58.54 52.78
N ALA A 19 4.47 -58.70 51.78
CA ALA A 19 5.53 -59.71 51.81
C ALA A 19 6.69 -59.34 52.76
N ALA A 20 6.80 -58.07 53.17
CA ALA A 20 7.89 -57.58 54.01
C ALA A 20 7.87 -58.10 55.47
N LYS A 21 6.73 -58.62 55.96
CA LYS A 21 6.59 -59.28 57.28
C LYS A 21 5.69 -60.52 57.26
N MET A 22 5.95 -61.49 56.41
CA MET A 22 5.22 -62.78 56.50
C MET A 22 5.61 -63.56 57.77
N SER A 23 4.66 -63.65 58.72
CA SER A 23 4.72 -64.57 59.87
C SER A 23 4.76 -66.05 59.41
N ALA A 24 5.40 -66.93 60.18
CA ALA A 24 5.61 -68.34 59.82
C ALA A 24 4.30 -69.09 59.51
N LEU A 25 3.20 -68.74 60.19
CA LEU A 25 1.86 -69.29 59.94
C LEU A 25 1.28 -68.87 58.58
N SER A 26 1.55 -67.65 58.14
CA SER A 26 1.10 -67.13 56.85
C SER A 26 1.84 -67.79 55.68
N ARG A 27 3.13 -68.12 55.88
CA ARG A 27 3.94 -68.88 54.90
C ARG A 27 3.42 -70.31 54.75
N LEU A 28 2.99 -70.94 55.85
CA LEU A 28 2.37 -72.28 55.82
C LEU A 28 1.06 -72.30 55.04
N LEU A 29 0.22 -71.27 55.17
CA LEU A 29 -1.05 -71.18 54.42
C LEU A 29 -0.86 -70.97 52.91
N VAL A 30 0.21 -70.28 52.51
CA VAL A 30 0.60 -70.15 51.10
C VAL A 30 1.09 -71.50 50.55
N ILE A 31 1.89 -72.25 51.33
CA ILE A 31 2.39 -73.58 50.95
C ILE A 31 1.26 -74.62 50.86
N VAL A 32 0.24 -74.53 51.72
CA VAL A 32 -0.92 -75.45 51.73
C VAL A 32 -2.00 -75.02 50.70
N GLY A 33 -1.79 -73.94 49.95
CA GLY A 33 -2.68 -73.54 48.84
C GLY A 33 -3.98 -72.86 49.28
N LEU A 34 -4.11 -72.46 50.55
CA LEU A 34 -5.26 -71.72 51.07
C LEU A 34 -5.15 -70.20 50.85
N LYS A 35 -3.99 -69.68 50.44
CA LYS A 35 -3.77 -68.25 50.19
C LYS A 35 -2.85 -68.05 48.97
N SER A 36 -3.23 -67.16 48.05
CA SER A 36 -2.45 -66.83 46.84
C SER A 36 -1.05 -66.31 47.18
N ASP A 37 -0.03 -66.76 46.44
CA ASP A 37 1.37 -66.36 46.63
C ASP A 37 1.55 -64.88 46.24
N PRO A 38 1.96 -64.00 47.17
CA PRO A 38 2.23 -62.61 46.84
C PRO A 38 3.30 -62.43 45.77
N ASN A 39 4.23 -63.38 45.59
CA ASN A 39 5.42 -63.23 44.74
C ASN A 39 5.18 -63.43 43.23
N GLU A 40 3.97 -63.77 42.79
CA GLU A 40 3.63 -63.84 41.37
C GLU A 40 3.58 -62.45 40.69
N ILE A 41 3.44 -61.37 41.47
CA ILE A 41 3.38 -59.99 40.98
C ILE A 41 4.66 -59.26 41.39
N ALA A 42 5.29 -58.55 40.43
CA ALA A 42 6.49 -57.76 40.69
C ALA A 42 6.26 -56.79 41.87
N PRO A 43 7.20 -56.65 42.82
CA PRO A 43 7.02 -55.81 44.01
C PRO A 43 6.55 -54.38 43.70
N GLU A 44 7.02 -53.81 42.59
CA GLU A 44 6.61 -52.48 42.13
C GLU A 44 5.12 -52.42 41.74
N GLU A 45 4.58 -53.46 41.10
CA GLU A 45 3.17 -53.50 40.69
C GLU A 45 2.24 -53.68 41.89
N ARG A 46 2.66 -54.43 42.91
CA ARG A 46 1.93 -54.56 44.18
C ARG A 46 1.81 -53.22 44.89
N VAL A 47 2.94 -52.51 45.02
CA VAL A 47 3.00 -51.18 45.63
C VAL A 47 2.12 -50.19 44.87
N LEU A 48 2.17 -50.19 43.53
CA LEU A 48 1.33 -49.32 42.72
C LEU A 48 -0.15 -49.65 42.84
N LYS A 49 -0.51 -50.93 42.95
CA LYS A 49 -1.90 -51.36 43.16
C LYS A 49 -2.41 -50.88 44.52
N LYS A 50 -1.67 -51.12 45.61
CA LYS A 50 -2.01 -50.64 46.96
C LYS A 50 -2.06 -49.12 47.03
N MET A 51 -1.13 -48.44 46.37
CA MET A 51 -1.13 -46.98 46.26
C MET A 51 -2.39 -46.45 45.54
N ARG A 52 -2.86 -47.12 44.48
CA ARG A 52 -4.12 -46.76 43.81
C ARG A 52 -5.35 -47.01 44.66
N GLU A 53 -5.38 -48.13 45.40
CA GLU A 53 -6.50 -48.47 46.29
C GLU A 53 -6.66 -47.45 47.43
N LYS A 54 -5.55 -46.88 47.92
CA LYS A 54 -5.54 -45.89 49.01
C LYS A 54 -5.55 -44.43 48.54
N LEU A 55 -5.51 -44.19 47.24
CA LEU A 55 -5.48 -42.85 46.63
C LEU A 55 -6.86 -42.50 46.08
N ASN A 56 -7.43 -41.42 46.58
CA ASN A 56 -8.65 -40.84 46.05
C ASN A 56 -8.33 -39.47 45.42
N VAL A 57 -8.70 -39.29 44.16
CA VAL A 57 -8.48 -38.03 43.43
C VAL A 57 -9.77 -37.62 42.76
N TYR A 58 -10.25 -36.43 43.09
CA TYR A 58 -11.47 -35.88 42.50
C TYR A 58 -11.36 -34.37 42.32
N SER A 59 -12.10 -33.85 41.35
CA SER A 59 -12.27 -32.41 41.15
C SER A 59 -13.46 -31.92 41.97
N VAL A 60 -13.30 -30.81 42.68
CA VAL A 60 -14.42 -30.20 43.40
C VAL A 60 -15.30 -29.46 42.39
N GLU A 61 -16.55 -29.90 42.25
CA GLU A 61 -17.52 -29.29 41.33
C GLU A 61 -17.65 -27.78 41.55
N LYS A 62 -17.74 -27.02 40.46
CA LYS A 62 -17.80 -25.54 40.44
C LYS A 62 -16.54 -24.84 40.97
N SER A 63 -15.41 -25.54 41.08
CA SER A 63 -14.10 -24.94 41.39
C SER A 63 -13.00 -25.45 40.45
N ARG A 64 -11.84 -24.80 40.46
CA ARG A 64 -10.62 -25.27 39.78
C ARG A 64 -9.67 -26.00 40.74
N VAL A 65 -10.22 -26.67 41.75
CA VAL A 65 -9.45 -27.37 42.79
C VAL A 65 -9.54 -28.88 42.55
N ILE A 66 -8.38 -29.52 42.49
CA ILE A 66 -8.23 -30.98 42.50
C ILE A 66 -7.83 -31.38 43.91
N VAL A 67 -8.61 -32.26 44.52
CA VAL A 67 -8.32 -32.81 45.84
C VAL A 67 -7.60 -34.14 45.66
N ILE A 68 -6.49 -34.31 46.37
CA ILE A 68 -5.68 -35.52 46.40
C ILE A 68 -5.70 -36.03 47.84
N GLU A 69 -6.47 -37.07 48.08
CA GLU A 69 -6.60 -37.74 49.37
C GLU A 69 -5.81 -39.04 49.36
N PHE A 70 -5.06 -39.28 50.43
CA PHE A 70 -4.31 -40.51 50.60
C PHE A 70 -4.47 -41.05 52.01
N SER A 71 -4.91 -42.30 52.12
CA SER A 71 -5.03 -42.98 53.41
C SER A 71 -3.75 -43.76 53.69
N SER A 72 -3.13 -43.55 54.86
CA SER A 72 -1.97 -44.31 55.30
C SER A 72 -1.99 -44.56 56.81
N GLU A 73 -1.38 -45.67 57.23
CA GLU A 73 -1.16 -46.01 58.64
C GLU A 73 -0.09 -45.10 59.28
N ASP A 74 0.83 -44.55 58.48
CA ASP A 74 1.83 -43.58 58.93
C ASP A 74 1.34 -42.14 58.63
N PRO A 75 1.16 -41.28 59.66
CA PRO A 75 0.71 -39.91 59.47
C PRO A 75 1.67 -39.06 58.63
N ARG A 76 2.97 -39.41 58.57
CA ARG A 76 3.95 -38.71 57.72
C ARG A 76 3.75 -39.07 56.25
N LEU A 77 3.59 -40.36 55.94
CA LEU A 77 3.35 -40.82 54.58
C LEU A 77 1.99 -40.35 54.04
N ALA A 78 0.98 -40.26 54.90
CA ALA A 78 -0.32 -39.69 54.56
C ALA A 78 -0.22 -38.25 54.02
N ALA A 79 0.76 -37.46 54.49
CA ALA A 79 1.03 -36.11 54.00
C ALA A 79 2.02 -36.09 52.81
N ASP A 80 3.09 -36.87 52.89
CA ASP A 80 4.19 -36.82 51.92
C ASP A 80 3.79 -37.35 50.55
N ILE A 81 2.98 -38.39 50.50
CA ILE A 81 2.54 -39.02 49.24
C ILE A 81 1.69 -38.07 48.38
N PRO A 82 0.59 -37.47 48.87
CA PRO A 82 -0.20 -36.54 48.07
C PRO A 82 0.58 -35.28 47.68
N ASN A 83 1.43 -34.73 48.56
CA ASN A 83 2.32 -33.61 48.24
C ASN A 83 3.32 -33.97 47.13
N ALA A 84 3.92 -35.16 47.19
CA ALA A 84 4.84 -35.64 46.17
C ALA A 84 4.14 -35.88 44.81
N ILE A 85 2.88 -36.35 44.82
CA ILE A 85 2.07 -36.48 43.60
C ILE A 85 1.82 -35.11 42.98
N ALA A 86 1.38 -34.13 43.76
CA ALA A 86 1.11 -32.77 43.28
C ALA A 86 2.38 -32.12 42.68
N ASN A 87 3.51 -32.17 43.38
CA ASN A 87 4.78 -31.61 42.90
C ASN A 87 5.28 -32.30 41.63
N THR A 88 5.13 -33.62 41.54
CA THR A 88 5.52 -34.37 40.33
C THR A 88 4.63 -34.01 39.15
N TYR A 89 3.32 -33.84 39.38
CA TYR A 89 2.40 -33.43 38.32
C TYR A 89 2.74 -32.04 37.77
N ILE A 90 2.98 -31.07 38.66
CA ILE A 90 3.36 -29.69 38.26
C ILE A 90 4.66 -29.69 37.46
N SER A 91 5.68 -30.42 37.91
CA SER A 91 6.98 -30.49 37.21
C SER A 91 6.88 -31.15 35.83
N VAL A 92 6.13 -32.26 35.70
CA VAL A 92 5.91 -32.92 34.41
C VAL A 92 5.16 -32.00 33.44
N GLN A 93 4.12 -31.30 33.92
CA GLN A 93 3.36 -30.37 33.08
C GLN A 93 4.20 -29.16 32.65
N GLY A 94 5.05 -28.63 33.54
CA GLY A 94 5.97 -27.54 33.22
C GLY A 94 7.00 -27.93 32.15
N ASN A 95 7.63 -29.09 32.28
CA ASN A 95 8.61 -29.59 31.31
C ASN A 95 8.00 -29.84 29.93
N ALA A 96 6.83 -30.48 29.88
CA ALA A 96 6.11 -30.70 28.62
C ALA A 96 5.75 -29.38 27.91
N LYS A 97 5.42 -28.33 28.68
CA LYS A 97 5.12 -27.01 28.10
C LYS A 97 6.36 -26.31 27.56
N LEU A 98 7.50 -26.42 28.24
CA LEU A 98 8.77 -25.86 27.77
C LEU A 98 9.25 -26.54 26.49
N GLU A 99 9.19 -27.88 26.43
CA GLU A 99 9.58 -28.66 25.25
C GLU A 99 8.71 -28.33 24.03
N SER A 100 7.39 -28.18 24.22
CA SER A 100 6.47 -27.77 23.16
C SER A 100 6.76 -26.36 22.62
N ASN A 101 7.17 -25.42 23.47
CA ASN A 101 7.50 -24.05 23.05
C ASN A 101 8.86 -23.98 22.35
N ALA A 102 9.85 -24.75 22.81
CA ALA A 102 11.16 -24.83 22.17
C ALA A 102 11.05 -25.44 20.77
N ALA A 103 10.33 -26.56 20.62
CA ALA A 103 10.10 -27.19 19.32
C ALA A 103 9.39 -26.27 18.32
N ALA A 104 8.43 -25.46 18.76
CA ALA A 104 7.77 -24.47 17.91
C ALA A 104 8.74 -23.35 17.46
N THR A 105 9.62 -22.90 18.35
CA THR A 105 10.62 -21.86 18.04
C THR A 105 11.67 -22.38 17.06
N ASP A 106 12.16 -23.60 17.29
CA ASP A 106 13.15 -24.25 16.43
C ASP A 106 12.59 -24.56 15.03
N TRP A 107 11.28 -24.83 14.93
CA TRP A 107 10.61 -25.01 13.64
C TRP A 107 10.37 -23.68 12.90
N LEU A 108 10.02 -22.60 13.63
CA LEU A 108 9.74 -21.30 13.02
C LEU A 108 11.00 -20.56 12.56
N ALA A 109 12.13 -20.72 13.24
CA ALA A 109 13.38 -20.05 12.89
C ALA A 109 13.84 -20.28 11.43
N PRO A 110 13.93 -21.52 10.91
CA PRO A 110 14.30 -21.76 9.52
C PRO A 110 13.23 -21.26 8.54
N GLU A 111 11.95 -21.35 8.90
CA GLU A 111 10.84 -20.86 8.05
C GLU A 111 10.91 -19.34 7.85
N ILE A 112 11.18 -18.60 8.94
CA ILE A 112 11.38 -17.14 8.88
C ILE A 112 12.61 -16.79 8.06
N ALA A 113 13.70 -17.56 8.20
CA ALA A 113 14.92 -17.35 7.42
C ALA A 113 14.68 -17.57 5.92
N ASP A 114 13.95 -18.62 5.53
CA ASP A 114 13.56 -18.89 4.14
C ASP A 114 12.66 -17.78 3.59
N LEU A 115 11.60 -17.42 4.32
CA LEU A 115 10.69 -16.34 3.92
C LEU A 115 11.42 -15.01 3.75
N SER A 116 12.31 -14.66 4.68
CA SER A 116 13.12 -13.43 4.59
C SER A 116 14.02 -13.44 3.36
N LYS A 117 14.61 -14.59 3.03
CA LYS A 117 15.42 -14.75 1.82
C LYS A 117 14.57 -14.59 0.56
N ARG A 118 13.40 -15.23 0.50
CA ARG A 118 12.46 -15.12 -0.63
C ARG A 118 11.98 -13.69 -0.86
N VAL A 119 11.71 -12.94 0.20
CA VAL A 119 11.37 -11.51 0.11
C VAL A 119 12.54 -10.72 -0.47
N LYS A 120 13.76 -10.88 0.07
CA LYS A 120 14.94 -10.21 -0.46
C LYS A 120 15.20 -10.53 -1.93
N ASP A 121 15.08 -11.79 -2.33
CA ASP A 121 15.26 -12.21 -3.72
C ASP A 121 14.18 -11.62 -4.64
N ALA A 122 12.93 -11.53 -4.16
CA ALA A 122 11.84 -10.89 -4.90
C ALA A 122 12.05 -9.38 -5.05
N GLU A 123 12.46 -8.70 -3.98
CA GLU A 123 12.80 -7.28 -4.00
C GLU A 123 13.97 -6.98 -4.94
N ALA A 124 15.03 -7.81 -4.91
CA ALA A 124 16.16 -7.71 -5.81
C ALA A 124 15.73 -7.89 -7.28
N LYS A 125 14.92 -8.91 -7.60
CA LYS A 125 14.38 -9.10 -8.96
C LYS A 125 13.54 -7.92 -9.43
N VAL A 126 12.72 -7.33 -8.55
CA VAL A 126 11.95 -6.13 -8.87
C VAL A 126 12.86 -4.93 -9.12
N ALA A 127 13.91 -4.75 -8.31
CA ALA A 127 14.89 -3.70 -8.51
C ALA A 127 15.67 -3.87 -9.83
N ASP A 128 16.13 -5.08 -10.13
CA ASP A 128 16.83 -5.41 -11.38
C ASP A 128 15.93 -5.19 -12.60
N PHE A 129 14.67 -5.66 -12.54
CA PHE A 129 13.70 -5.43 -13.61
C PHE A 129 13.45 -3.94 -13.85
N ARG A 130 13.33 -3.14 -12.77
CA ARG A 130 13.17 -1.68 -12.85
C ARG A 130 14.39 -1.00 -13.46
N ALA A 131 15.59 -1.41 -13.06
CA ALA A 131 16.83 -0.87 -13.59
C ALA A 131 17.02 -1.21 -15.08
N GLN A 132 16.71 -2.44 -15.49
CA GLN A 132 16.77 -2.87 -16.90
C GLN A 132 15.69 -2.22 -17.77
N SER A 133 14.52 -1.92 -17.19
CA SER A 133 13.38 -1.34 -17.92
C SER A 133 13.37 0.20 -17.91
N ASP A 134 14.44 0.85 -17.44
CA ASP A 134 14.56 2.31 -17.28
C ASP A 134 13.38 2.95 -16.51
N LEU A 135 12.77 2.19 -15.61
CA LEU A 135 11.68 2.63 -14.74
C LEU A 135 12.24 3.39 -13.54
N LEU A 136 13.06 4.41 -13.81
CA LEU A 136 13.57 5.31 -12.79
C LEU A 136 12.38 6.04 -12.15
N MET A 137 12.22 5.88 -10.84
CA MET A 137 11.20 6.58 -10.07
C MET A 137 11.58 8.07 -10.00
N GLY A 138 10.69 8.94 -10.48
CA GLY A 138 10.77 10.38 -10.20
C GLY A 138 10.37 10.68 -8.76
N GLY A 139 10.54 11.94 -8.32
CA GLY A 139 10.33 12.38 -6.93
C GLY A 139 8.94 12.10 -6.32
N ASN A 140 7.94 11.73 -7.13
CA ASN A 140 6.56 11.47 -6.70
C ASN A 140 6.14 9.99 -6.77
N ASN A 141 7.09 9.04 -6.76
CA ASN A 141 6.79 7.61 -6.84
C ASN A 141 6.08 7.20 -8.16
N ALA A 142 6.14 8.06 -9.17
CA ALA A 142 5.68 7.83 -10.53
C ALA A 142 6.88 7.54 -11.43
N VAL A 143 6.69 6.67 -12.42
CA VAL A 143 7.72 6.37 -13.43
C VAL A 143 8.05 7.67 -14.17
N LEU A 144 9.33 8.02 -14.31
CA LEU A 144 9.78 9.25 -15.00
C LEU A 144 9.11 9.41 -16.40
N ALA A 145 8.95 8.30 -17.12
CA ALA A 145 8.24 8.26 -18.40
C ALA A 145 6.77 8.75 -18.31
N THR A 146 6.05 8.45 -17.23
CA THR A 146 4.66 8.92 -17.05
C THR A 146 4.58 10.42 -16.80
N GLN A 147 5.55 10.98 -16.07
CA GLN A 147 5.64 12.42 -15.83
C GLN A 147 5.99 13.15 -17.14
N GLN A 148 7.00 12.68 -17.87
CA GLN A 148 7.38 13.22 -19.18
C GLN A 148 6.22 13.15 -20.19
N LEU A 149 5.47 12.04 -20.20
CA LEU A 149 4.28 11.89 -21.06
C LEU A 149 3.19 12.90 -20.69
N SER A 150 2.95 13.15 -19.39
CA SER A 150 1.96 14.12 -18.92
C SER A 150 2.36 15.56 -19.30
N GLU A 151 3.63 15.91 -19.11
CA GLU A 151 4.19 17.21 -19.51
C GLU A 151 4.11 17.40 -21.03
N LEU A 152 4.48 16.38 -21.81
CA LEU A 152 4.38 16.40 -23.27
C LEU A 152 2.93 16.51 -23.75
N SER A 153 1.99 15.81 -23.10
CA SER A 153 0.56 15.90 -23.40
C SER A 153 -0.01 17.30 -23.13
N THR A 154 0.42 17.91 -22.04
CA THR A 154 0.05 19.29 -21.68
C THR A 154 0.62 20.27 -22.69
N GLU A 155 1.88 20.11 -23.05
CA GLU A 155 2.55 20.96 -24.04
C GLU A 155 1.93 20.80 -25.44
N LEU A 156 1.63 19.57 -25.86
CA LEU A 156 0.95 19.28 -27.12
C LEU A 156 -0.44 19.92 -27.16
N SER A 157 -1.20 19.83 -26.07
CA SER A 157 -2.51 20.48 -25.96
C SER A 157 -2.41 22.00 -26.08
N ARG A 158 -1.38 22.60 -25.46
CA ARG A 158 -1.09 24.04 -25.56
C ARG A 158 -0.71 24.44 -26.99
N VAL A 159 0.17 23.69 -27.64
CA VAL A 159 0.59 23.93 -29.02
C VAL A 159 -0.60 23.84 -29.99
N ARG A 160 -1.47 22.84 -29.82
CA ARG A 160 -2.70 22.68 -30.61
C ARG A 160 -3.67 23.85 -30.42
N ALA A 161 -3.88 24.29 -29.18
CA ALA A 161 -4.74 25.44 -28.89
C ALA A 161 -4.20 26.72 -29.55
N ASN A 162 -2.89 26.96 -29.44
CA ASN A 162 -2.24 28.11 -30.07
C ASN A 162 -2.33 28.08 -31.60
N ARG A 163 -2.16 26.89 -32.20
CA ARG A 163 -2.33 26.69 -33.64
C ARG A 163 -3.76 27.01 -34.07
N ALA A 164 -4.76 26.43 -33.42
CA ALA A 164 -6.17 26.63 -33.75
C ALA A 164 -6.58 28.11 -33.63
N ALA A 165 -6.10 28.80 -32.59
CA ALA A 165 -6.34 30.23 -32.42
C ALA A 165 -5.70 31.05 -33.56
N ALA A 166 -4.42 30.81 -33.88
CA ALA A 166 -3.73 31.52 -34.96
C ALA A 166 -4.37 31.26 -36.34
N GLU A 167 -4.79 30.01 -36.63
CA GLU A 167 -5.50 29.65 -37.86
C GLU A 167 -6.85 30.37 -37.95
N ALA A 168 -7.65 30.34 -36.88
CA ALA A 168 -8.95 31.00 -36.84
C ALA A 168 -8.85 32.52 -37.05
N THR A 169 -7.86 33.17 -36.44
CA THR A 169 -7.62 34.60 -36.63
C THR A 169 -7.11 34.91 -38.03
N ALA A 170 -6.19 34.12 -38.59
CA ALA A 170 -5.73 34.30 -39.97
C ALA A 170 -6.89 34.18 -40.97
N ASP A 171 -7.79 33.22 -40.75
CA ASP A 171 -8.97 32.99 -41.57
C ASP A 171 -9.99 34.12 -41.46
N SER A 172 -10.19 34.69 -40.25
CA SER A 172 -11.09 35.83 -40.05
C SER A 172 -10.57 37.08 -40.78
N VAL A 173 -9.27 37.39 -40.67
CA VAL A 173 -8.65 38.49 -41.43
C VAL A 173 -8.77 38.25 -42.93
N ARG A 174 -8.49 37.02 -43.39
CA ARG A 174 -8.59 36.68 -44.82
C ARG A 174 -10.01 36.90 -45.34
N LYS A 175 -11.04 36.45 -44.61
CA LYS A 175 -12.45 36.65 -44.97
C LYS A 175 -12.81 38.13 -45.00
N ALA A 176 -12.37 38.93 -44.02
CA ALA A 176 -12.61 40.37 -43.99
C ALA A 176 -11.95 41.10 -45.17
N LEU A 177 -10.71 40.73 -45.52
CA LEU A 177 -10.01 41.28 -46.69
C LEU A 177 -10.71 40.92 -48.01
N GLN A 178 -11.21 39.69 -48.15
CA GLN A 178 -11.88 39.21 -49.37
C GLN A 178 -13.27 39.80 -49.57
N SER A 179 -14.05 39.95 -48.51
CA SER A 179 -15.41 40.50 -48.59
C SER A 179 -15.44 42.03 -48.71
N GLY A 180 -14.27 42.69 -48.64
CA GLY A 180 -14.20 44.13 -48.46
C GLY A 180 -14.82 44.60 -47.13
N GLY A 181 -15.04 43.66 -46.21
CA GLY A 181 -15.66 43.88 -44.92
C GLY A 181 -14.78 44.71 -44.00
N SER A 182 -15.39 45.18 -42.92
CA SER A 182 -14.71 45.95 -41.89
C SER A 182 -13.64 45.08 -41.19
N LEU A 183 -12.41 45.57 -41.17
CA LEU A 183 -11.30 45.02 -40.38
C LEU A 183 -11.44 45.35 -38.88
N ASP A 184 -12.50 46.07 -38.49
CA ASP A 184 -12.77 46.46 -37.10
C ASP A 184 -13.19 45.27 -36.22
N ALA A 185 -13.54 44.13 -36.80
CA ALA A 185 -13.99 42.96 -36.05
C ALA A 185 -12.85 42.00 -35.63
N VAL A 186 -11.60 42.28 -36.00
CA VAL A 186 -10.47 41.39 -35.70
C VAL A 186 -9.56 41.98 -34.62
N PRO A 187 -9.51 41.41 -33.40
CA PRO A 187 -8.71 41.92 -32.29
C PRO A 187 -7.23 42.11 -32.62
N GLU A 188 -6.57 41.14 -33.26
CA GLU A 188 -5.15 41.26 -33.66
C GLU A 188 -4.87 42.42 -34.61
N VAL A 189 -5.83 42.80 -35.45
CA VAL A 189 -5.68 43.97 -36.35
C VAL A 189 -5.90 45.26 -35.58
N LEU A 190 -6.85 45.28 -34.64
CA LEU A 190 -7.10 46.41 -33.75
C LEU A 190 -5.92 46.68 -32.81
N ASN A 191 -5.22 45.64 -32.37
CA ASN A 191 -4.07 45.74 -31.45
C ASN A 191 -2.78 46.20 -32.14
N SER A 192 -2.76 46.36 -33.46
CA SER A 192 -1.58 46.85 -34.16
C SER A 192 -1.47 48.38 -34.04
N ASP A 193 -0.43 48.86 -33.34
CA ASP A 193 -0.13 50.29 -33.18
C ASP A 193 -0.03 51.04 -34.52
N LEU A 194 0.39 50.36 -35.58
CA LEU A 194 0.46 50.95 -36.91
C LEU A 194 -0.95 51.10 -37.50
N ILE A 195 -1.80 50.09 -37.40
CA ILE A 195 -3.20 50.17 -37.85
C ILE A 195 -3.95 51.26 -37.08
N GLN A 196 -3.75 51.35 -35.76
CA GLN A 196 -4.36 52.38 -34.92
C GLN A 196 -4.00 53.79 -35.42
N ARG A 197 -2.70 54.06 -35.61
CA ARG A 197 -2.22 55.35 -36.16
C ARG A 197 -2.76 55.65 -37.56
N LEU A 198 -2.82 54.64 -38.44
CA LEU A 198 -3.41 54.80 -39.78
C LEU A 198 -4.90 55.11 -39.69
N ARG A 199 -5.63 54.54 -38.74
CA ARG A 199 -7.05 54.81 -38.51
C ARG A 199 -7.33 56.17 -37.91
N GLU A 200 -6.52 56.62 -36.96
CA GLU A 200 -6.61 57.99 -36.43
C GLU A 200 -6.52 58.99 -37.58
N ARG A 201 -5.51 58.84 -38.46
CA ARG A 201 -5.37 59.66 -39.66
C ARG A 201 -6.53 59.52 -40.64
N GLN A 202 -7.14 58.33 -40.73
CA GLN A 202 -8.31 58.08 -41.58
C GLN A 202 -9.54 58.85 -41.07
N VAL A 203 -9.75 58.84 -39.76
CA VAL A 203 -10.81 59.60 -39.09
C VAL A 203 -10.61 61.10 -39.28
N GLU A 204 -9.38 61.60 -39.12
CA GLU A 204 -9.04 63.01 -39.38
C GLU A 204 -9.32 63.42 -40.83
N LEU A 205 -8.91 62.61 -41.82
CA LEU A 205 -9.18 62.89 -43.23
C LEU A 205 -10.68 62.87 -43.54
N ARG A 206 -11.44 61.93 -42.97
CA ARG A 206 -12.90 61.87 -43.13
C ARG A 206 -13.57 63.09 -42.52
N ALA A 207 -13.13 63.54 -41.34
CA ALA A 207 -13.63 64.76 -40.72
C ALA A 207 -13.35 66.00 -41.58
N ASN A 208 -12.13 66.13 -42.11
CA ASN A 208 -11.75 67.22 -43.02
C ASN A 208 -12.57 67.22 -44.32
N ILE A 209 -12.86 66.04 -44.89
CA ILE A 209 -13.73 65.91 -46.06
C ILE A 209 -15.15 66.33 -45.71
N ALA A 210 -15.68 65.92 -44.56
CA ALA A 210 -17.03 66.25 -44.13
C ALA A 210 -17.19 67.78 -43.93
N ASP A 211 -16.22 68.41 -43.28
CA ASP A 211 -16.20 69.86 -43.06
C ASP A 211 -16.17 70.64 -44.38
N LEU A 212 -15.24 70.30 -45.29
CA LEU A 212 -15.15 70.96 -46.59
C LEU A 212 -16.35 70.68 -47.50
N SER A 213 -17.01 69.53 -47.36
CA SER A 213 -18.23 69.20 -48.12
C SER A 213 -19.43 70.09 -47.77
N THR A 214 -19.37 70.84 -46.67
CA THR A 214 -20.42 71.82 -46.33
C THR A 214 -20.39 73.06 -47.24
N THR A 215 -19.23 73.37 -47.82
CA THR A 215 -19.00 74.59 -48.62
C THR A 215 -18.56 74.30 -50.05
N LEU A 216 -17.94 73.14 -50.30
CA LEU A 216 -17.40 72.75 -51.59
C LEU A 216 -18.16 71.54 -52.16
N LEU A 217 -18.39 71.55 -53.47
CA LEU A 217 -18.95 70.41 -54.19
C LEU A 217 -17.93 69.26 -54.31
N ASP A 218 -18.44 68.05 -54.50
CA ASP A 218 -17.65 66.81 -54.58
C ASP A 218 -16.51 66.83 -55.62
N ASN A 219 -16.68 67.57 -56.72
CA ASN A 219 -15.71 67.65 -57.81
C ASN A 219 -14.59 68.70 -57.57
N HIS A 220 -14.63 69.44 -56.46
CA HIS A 220 -13.63 70.44 -56.17
C HIS A 220 -12.23 69.80 -56.02
N PRO A 221 -11.15 70.40 -56.59
CA PRO A 221 -9.80 69.81 -56.57
C PRO A 221 -9.32 69.41 -55.16
N ARG A 222 -9.65 70.22 -54.14
CA ARG A 222 -9.29 69.95 -52.74
C ARG A 222 -10.00 68.72 -52.16
N ILE A 223 -11.30 68.54 -52.45
CA ILE A 223 -12.06 67.35 -52.02
C ILE A 223 -11.52 66.11 -52.73
N ARG A 224 -11.24 66.20 -54.05
CA ARG A 224 -10.64 65.11 -54.81
C ARG A 224 -9.27 64.69 -54.26
N ALA A 225 -8.42 65.66 -53.91
CA ALA A 225 -7.12 65.38 -53.29
C ALA A 225 -7.27 64.64 -51.96
N LEU A 226 -8.17 65.08 -51.07
CA LEU A 226 -8.43 64.40 -49.79
C LEU A 226 -9.04 63.01 -49.96
N LYS A 227 -9.98 62.83 -50.91
CA LYS A 227 -10.53 61.51 -51.24
C LYS A 227 -9.46 60.56 -51.78
N SER A 228 -8.50 61.07 -52.57
CA SER A 228 -7.35 60.28 -53.02
C SER A 228 -6.46 59.87 -51.85
N GLN A 229 -6.14 60.81 -50.94
CA GLN A 229 -5.35 60.50 -49.73
C GLN A 229 -6.05 59.47 -48.84
N LEU A 230 -7.38 59.57 -48.71
CA LEU A 230 -8.18 58.59 -47.97
C LEU A 230 -8.11 57.20 -48.64
N ALA A 231 -8.22 57.13 -49.96
CA ALA A 231 -8.11 55.88 -50.71
C ALA A 231 -6.70 55.25 -50.58
N ASP A 232 -5.65 56.06 -50.64
CA ASP A 232 -4.27 55.60 -50.42
C ASP A 232 -4.09 55.05 -49.00
N LEU A 233 -4.65 55.73 -48.00
CA LEU A 233 -4.61 55.30 -46.60
C LEU A 233 -5.39 54.00 -46.38
N ASP A 234 -6.55 53.84 -47.01
CA ASP A 234 -7.32 52.58 -47.00
C ASP A 234 -6.50 51.43 -47.62
N GLY A 235 -5.74 51.71 -48.68
CA GLY A 235 -4.80 50.77 -49.27
C GLY A 235 -3.68 50.37 -48.31
N GLN A 236 -3.10 51.33 -47.58
CA GLN A 236 -2.07 51.07 -46.57
C GLN A 236 -2.59 50.19 -45.43
N ILE A 237 -3.80 50.48 -44.92
CA ILE A 237 -4.46 49.67 -43.88
C ILE A 237 -4.65 48.23 -44.36
N ARG A 238 -5.15 48.03 -45.58
CA ARG A 238 -5.33 46.67 -46.14
C ARG A 238 -4.02 45.93 -46.32
N ASN A 239 -2.99 46.61 -46.82
CA ASN A 239 -1.66 46.02 -46.99
C ASN A 239 -1.07 45.57 -45.65
N GLU A 240 -1.24 46.39 -44.61
CA GLU A 240 -0.75 46.07 -43.28
C GLU A 240 -1.54 44.91 -42.64
N ALA A 241 -2.86 44.91 -42.77
CA ALA A 241 -3.69 43.78 -42.35
C ALA A 241 -3.31 42.47 -43.08
N GLN A 242 -2.92 42.54 -44.36
CA GLN A 242 -2.43 41.38 -45.10
C GLN A 242 -1.09 40.86 -44.55
N LYS A 243 -0.19 41.74 -44.10
CA LYS A 243 1.06 41.32 -43.43
C LYS A 243 0.78 40.63 -42.11
N ILE A 244 -0.12 41.18 -41.29
CA ILE A 244 -0.55 40.57 -40.03
C ILE A 244 -1.12 39.17 -40.29
N MET A 245 -2.00 39.01 -41.27
CA MET A 245 -2.55 37.72 -41.67
C MET A 245 -1.48 36.71 -42.09
N LYS A 246 -0.48 37.14 -42.87
CA LYS A 246 0.67 36.29 -43.24
C LYS A 246 1.51 35.88 -42.02
N GLY A 247 1.69 36.79 -41.06
CA GLY A 247 2.36 36.51 -39.79
C GLY A 247 1.63 35.43 -38.99
N LEU A 248 0.31 35.56 -38.84
CA LEU A 248 -0.54 34.59 -38.16
C LEU A 248 -0.53 33.22 -38.86
N ALA A 249 -0.57 33.20 -40.20
CA ALA A 249 -0.45 31.95 -40.96
C ALA A 249 0.92 31.27 -40.75
N THR A 250 2.00 32.06 -40.67
CA THR A 250 3.35 31.54 -40.39
C THR A 250 3.44 31.00 -38.96
N GLN A 251 2.80 31.66 -38.00
CA GLN A 251 2.73 31.21 -36.60
C GLN A 251 1.95 29.89 -36.48
N ALA A 252 0.81 29.77 -37.16
CA ALA A 252 0.05 28.52 -37.26
C ALA A 252 0.89 27.39 -37.85
N GLN A 253 1.61 27.65 -38.96
CA GLN A 253 2.50 26.67 -39.58
C GLN A 253 3.65 26.25 -38.66
N THR A 254 4.23 27.20 -37.92
CA THR A 254 5.29 26.92 -36.95
C THR A 254 4.75 26.07 -35.79
N ALA A 255 3.54 26.35 -35.30
CA ALA A 255 2.89 25.56 -34.28
C ALA A 255 2.58 24.14 -34.78
N GLN A 256 2.16 23.99 -36.04
CA GLN A 256 1.98 22.68 -36.68
C GLN A 256 3.30 21.90 -36.79
N ALA A 257 4.41 22.56 -37.11
CA ALA A 257 5.71 21.92 -37.15
C ALA A 257 6.21 21.47 -35.76
N ARG A 258 5.69 22.06 -34.67
CA ARG A 258 5.97 21.64 -33.29
C ARG A 258 5.03 20.51 -32.81
N GLU A 259 3.93 20.28 -33.51
CA GLU A 259 2.98 19.19 -33.22
C GLU A 259 3.50 17.84 -33.74
N ASN A 260 4.24 17.85 -34.85
CA ASN A 260 4.80 16.67 -35.53
C ASN A 260 6.21 16.32 -35.04
#